data_AF-A0A971FC59-F1
#
_entry.id   AF-A0A971FC59-F1
#
_cell.length_a   1.000
_cell.length_b   1.000
_cell.length_c   1.000
_cell.angle_alpha   90.00
_cell.angle_beta   90.00
_cell.angle_gamma   90.00
#
_symmetry.space_group_name_H-M   'P 1'
#
loop_
_entity.id
_entity.type
_entity.pdbx_description
1 polymer ?
#
loop_
_entity_poly.entity_id
_entity_poly.type
_entity_poly.pdbx_seq_one_letter_code
_entity_poly.pdbx_strand_id
1 'polypeptide(L)'
;MTALILSCAFLLAAPENDVDAFFREFAAKRDGIAALQAAFTQKTILPDETLEAKGTILFVKPRRILFRTEDPERVTLVDDLQGYEYDPEIRQLQVFDIEANPRADIFFLGFTNDINRLREAYDLTLFDVEGEPKGKHGIRIRPKADSGDEAYFVEVNLYLRDKDFLPHRIHIQNDEEAQVVIEVAEPDTAVRPEPKQTQIFVEEKTKIVENDRVREVVGPGGQWMPDAILLPPEIQTAAPAPAPPTAEEAKAPEAAGTPDAPEEAAPAPAEKPEAAKAVEAPAPPADTADEAAPAKRNPKQIGGKKASPDAGKDR
;
A
#
# COMPACT_ATOMS: atom_id res chain seq x y z
N MET A 1 46.06 43.80 -27.83
CA MET A 1 46.45 42.41 -27.52
C MET A 1 45.63 41.98 -26.33
N THR A 2 44.66 41.12 -26.58
CA THR A 2 43.59 40.71 -25.67
C THR A 2 43.92 39.29 -25.21
N ALA A 3 43.97 39.05 -23.90
CA ALA A 3 44.07 37.70 -23.35
C ALA A 3 43.00 37.53 -22.27
N LEU A 4 41.87 36.95 -22.69
CA LEU A 4 40.78 36.52 -21.83
C LEU A 4 41.15 35.10 -21.33
N ILE A 5 41.50 34.97 -20.06
CA ILE A 5 41.75 33.67 -19.43
C ILE A 5 40.40 33.10 -19.00
N LEU A 6 39.92 32.14 -19.78
CA LEU A 6 38.71 31.36 -19.48
C LEU A 6 39.09 30.21 -18.53
N SER A 7 38.91 30.41 -17.22
CA SER A 7 39.03 29.36 -16.23
C SER A 7 37.82 28.41 -16.32
N CYS A 8 37.96 27.35 -17.13
CA CYS A 8 37.10 26.17 -17.06
C CYS A 8 37.41 25.43 -15.75
N ALA A 9 36.65 25.73 -14.70
CA ALA A 9 36.56 24.86 -13.54
C ALA A 9 35.76 23.60 -13.95
N PHE A 10 36.47 22.56 -14.37
CA PHE A 10 35.89 21.22 -14.44
C PHE A 10 35.55 20.79 -13.01
N LEU A 11 34.25 20.78 -12.69
CA LEU A 11 33.71 20.09 -11.53
C LEU A 11 34.03 18.59 -11.71
N LEU A 12 35.11 18.14 -11.09
CA LEU A 12 35.41 16.73 -10.91
C LEU A 12 34.31 16.13 -10.02
N ALA A 13 33.31 15.51 -10.65
CA ALA A 13 32.41 14.62 -9.94
C ALA A 13 33.24 13.49 -9.33
N ALA A 14 33.11 13.28 -8.02
CA ALA A 14 33.77 12.17 -7.33
C ALA A 14 33.34 10.85 -7.99
N PRO A 15 34.24 9.84 -8.06
CA PRO A 15 33.88 8.53 -8.59
C PRO A 15 32.70 7.99 -7.80
N GLU A 16 31.62 7.68 -8.53
CA GLU A 16 30.41 7.15 -7.94
C GLU A 16 30.67 5.73 -7.42
N ASN A 17 30.31 5.47 -6.17
CA ASN A 17 30.39 4.12 -5.62
C ASN A 17 29.31 3.24 -6.29
N ASP A 18 29.64 1.97 -6.55
CA ASP A 18 28.77 0.99 -7.23
C ASP A 18 27.36 0.90 -6.60
N VAL A 19 27.29 1.04 -5.28
CA VAL A 19 26.04 1.06 -4.51
C VAL A 19 25.15 2.26 -4.85
N ASP A 20 25.72 3.45 -5.00
CA ASP A 20 24.95 4.65 -5.33
C ASP A 20 24.44 4.61 -6.78
N ALA A 21 25.27 4.08 -7.69
CA ALA A 21 24.88 3.84 -9.07
C ALA A 21 23.68 2.87 -9.16
N PHE A 22 23.72 1.78 -8.39
CA PHE A 22 22.60 0.84 -8.29
C PHE A 22 21.33 1.52 -7.79
N PHE A 23 21.39 2.29 -6.70
CA PHE A 23 20.18 2.90 -6.14
C PHE A 23 19.59 4.01 -7.02
N ARG A 24 20.41 4.70 -7.81
CA ARG A 24 19.91 5.58 -8.87
C ARG A 24 19.16 4.80 -9.94
N GLU A 25 19.72 3.68 -10.41
CA GLU A 25 19.03 2.83 -11.39
C GLU A 25 17.73 2.24 -10.81
N PHE A 26 17.78 1.79 -9.56
CA PHE A 26 16.63 1.31 -8.78
C PHE A 26 15.48 2.32 -8.78
N ALA A 27 15.78 3.59 -8.44
CA ALA A 27 14.77 4.66 -8.45
C ALA A 27 14.27 4.93 -9.87
N ALA A 28 15.18 5.01 -10.86
CA ALA A 28 14.84 5.31 -12.25
C ALA A 28 13.90 4.25 -12.88
N LYS A 29 14.13 2.95 -12.64
CA LYS A 29 13.28 1.87 -13.17
C LYS A 29 11.86 1.91 -12.64
N ARG A 30 11.66 2.53 -11.47
CA ARG A 30 10.39 2.54 -10.75
C ARG A 30 9.69 3.89 -10.75
N ASP A 31 10.32 4.91 -11.31
CA ASP A 31 9.73 6.25 -11.37
C ASP A 31 8.47 6.30 -12.24
N GLY A 32 8.41 5.50 -13.31
CA GLY A 32 7.22 5.42 -14.17
C GLY A 32 6.01 4.70 -13.57
N ILE A 33 6.15 4.02 -12.44
CA ILE A 33 5.09 3.16 -11.87
C ILE A 33 4.16 4.02 -11.01
N ALA A 34 2.97 4.34 -11.53
CA ALA A 34 1.97 5.11 -10.81
C ALA A 34 1.15 4.27 -9.83
N ALA A 35 0.87 3.03 -10.22
CA ALA A 35 0.19 2.03 -9.41
C ALA A 35 0.71 0.65 -9.79
N LEU A 36 0.59 -0.30 -8.87
CA LEU A 36 0.82 -1.71 -9.14
C LEU A 36 -0.09 -2.57 -8.29
N GLN A 37 -0.46 -3.73 -8.82
CA GLN A 37 -1.22 -4.75 -8.11
C GLN A 37 -0.54 -6.11 -8.26
N ALA A 38 -0.46 -6.87 -7.17
CA ALA A 38 0.07 -8.23 -7.20
C ALA A 38 -0.65 -9.11 -6.19
N ALA A 39 -0.72 -10.41 -6.46
CA ALA A 39 -1.03 -11.40 -5.43
C ALA A 39 0.20 -11.63 -4.54
N PHE A 40 -0.02 -12.02 -3.30
CA PHE A 40 1.04 -12.45 -2.39
C PHE A 40 0.67 -13.71 -1.61
N THR A 41 1.70 -14.45 -1.21
CA THR A 41 1.62 -15.47 -0.17
C THR A 41 2.58 -15.08 0.95
N GLN A 42 2.08 -15.04 2.17
CA GLN A 42 2.86 -14.77 3.36
C GLN A 42 2.98 -16.05 4.19
N LYS A 43 4.17 -16.33 4.70
CA LYS A 43 4.44 -17.32 5.73
C LYS A 43 4.99 -16.63 6.96
N THR A 44 4.31 -16.79 8.08
CA THR A 44 4.82 -16.39 9.40
C THR A 44 5.33 -17.65 10.09
N ILE A 45 6.63 -17.70 10.32
CA ILE A 45 7.31 -18.83 10.96
C ILE A 45 7.60 -18.42 12.40
N LEU A 46 7.07 -19.18 13.33
CA LEU A 46 7.23 -19.06 14.78
C LEU A 46 7.92 -20.33 15.31
N PRO A 47 8.39 -20.35 16.58
CA PRO A 47 9.08 -21.53 17.13
C PRO A 47 8.29 -22.84 16.97
N ASP A 48 6.98 -22.79 17.20
CA ASP A 48 6.12 -23.96 17.30
C ASP A 48 5.19 -24.15 16.08
N GLU A 49 5.06 -23.13 15.21
CA GLU A 49 4.10 -23.16 14.11
C GLU A 49 4.53 -22.35 12.89
N THR A 50 3.97 -22.70 11.74
CA THR A 50 4.04 -21.87 10.52
C THR A 50 2.63 -21.57 10.07
N LEU A 51 2.31 -20.28 10.02
CA LEU A 51 1.05 -19.76 9.53
C LEU A 51 1.23 -19.33 8.07
N GLU A 52 0.25 -19.64 7.22
CA GLU A 52 0.23 -19.19 5.82
C GLU A 52 -1.00 -18.30 5.60
N ALA A 53 -0.78 -17.18 4.93
CA ALA A 53 -1.82 -16.25 4.52
C ALA A 53 -1.64 -15.89 3.05
N LYS A 54 -2.73 -15.54 2.37
CA LYS A 54 -2.72 -15.14 0.96
C LYS A 54 -3.53 -13.87 0.80
N GLY A 55 -3.24 -13.14 -0.27
CA GLY A 55 -3.97 -11.91 -0.52
C GLY A 55 -3.48 -11.14 -1.73
N THR A 56 -3.84 -9.86 -1.74
CA THR A 56 -3.43 -8.90 -2.76
C THR A 56 -2.77 -7.67 -2.15
N ILE A 57 -1.77 -7.17 -2.86
CA ILE A 57 -1.12 -5.88 -2.60
C ILE A 57 -1.54 -4.93 -3.70
N LEU A 58 -2.01 -3.75 -3.33
CA LEU A 58 -2.19 -2.61 -4.22
C LEU A 58 -1.32 -1.47 -3.70
N PHE A 59 -0.39 -0.99 -4.52
CA PHE A 59 0.35 0.24 -4.25
C PHE A 59 -0.05 1.32 -5.24
N VAL A 60 -0.20 2.55 -4.76
CA VAL A 60 -0.58 3.73 -5.54
C VAL A 60 0.28 4.92 -5.08
N LYS A 61 0.87 5.64 -6.03
CA LYS A 61 1.60 6.88 -5.75
C LYS A 61 0.68 7.96 -5.15
N PRO A 62 1.20 8.87 -4.31
CA PRO A 62 2.62 8.97 -3.94
C PRO A 62 3.04 7.95 -2.87
N ARG A 63 2.13 7.54 -1.98
CA ARG A 63 2.50 6.76 -0.80
C ARG A 63 1.31 6.05 -0.17
N ARG A 64 0.57 5.25 -0.96
CA ARG A 64 -0.47 4.36 -0.43
C ARG A 64 -0.19 2.92 -0.77
N ILE A 65 -0.28 2.04 0.22
CA ILE A 65 -0.20 0.59 0.05
C ILE A 65 -1.35 -0.07 0.79
N LEU A 66 -1.91 -1.09 0.17
CA LEU A 66 -3.09 -1.79 0.66
C LEU A 66 -2.89 -3.29 0.52
N PHE A 67 -2.93 -3.97 1.65
CA PHE A 67 -2.90 -5.41 1.77
C PHE A 67 -4.31 -5.90 2.08
N ARG A 68 -4.82 -6.81 1.24
CA ARG A 68 -6.07 -7.52 1.50
C ARG A 68 -5.75 -8.99 1.69
N THR A 69 -5.83 -9.46 2.92
CA THR A 69 -5.61 -10.85 3.30
C THR A 69 -6.94 -11.58 3.29
N GLU A 70 -6.95 -12.79 2.74
CA GLU A 70 -8.17 -13.58 2.52
C GLU A 70 -8.59 -14.40 3.75
N ASP A 71 -7.63 -15.01 4.46
CA ASP A 71 -7.91 -15.90 5.60
C ASP A 71 -6.82 -15.76 6.70
N PRO A 72 -7.18 -15.26 7.91
CA PRO A 72 -8.44 -14.59 8.20
C PRO A 72 -8.58 -13.31 7.37
N GLU A 73 -9.81 -12.95 7.02
CA GLU A 73 -10.06 -11.72 6.26
C GLU A 73 -9.56 -10.51 7.04
N ARG A 74 -8.60 -9.78 6.48
CA ARG A 74 -8.05 -8.54 7.06
C ARG A 74 -7.64 -7.57 5.98
N VAL A 75 -7.79 -6.29 6.27
CA VAL A 75 -7.33 -5.23 5.37
C VAL A 75 -6.39 -4.30 6.12
N THR A 76 -5.15 -4.21 5.65
CA THR A 76 -4.16 -3.24 6.16
C THR A 76 -3.90 -2.21 5.08
N LEU A 77 -4.19 -0.94 5.36
CA LEU A 77 -3.91 0.18 4.48
C LEU A 77 -2.93 1.11 5.17
N VAL A 78 -1.87 1.49 4.47
CA VAL A 78 -0.99 2.58 4.91
C VAL A 78 -1.08 3.70 3.89
N ASP A 79 -1.47 4.87 4.37
CA ASP A 79 -1.63 6.10 3.59
C ASP A 79 -0.73 7.19 4.17
N ASP A 80 0.41 7.41 3.51
CA ASP A 80 1.47 8.31 3.95
C ASP A 80 1.97 8.05 5.39
N LEU A 81 1.38 8.75 6.36
CA LEU A 81 1.69 8.70 7.79
C LEU A 81 0.52 8.15 8.63
N GLN A 82 -0.49 7.56 8.01
CA GLN A 82 -1.61 6.95 8.70
C GLN A 82 -1.74 5.47 8.34
N GLY A 83 -1.85 4.63 9.36
CA GLY A 83 -2.15 3.22 9.22
C GLY A 83 -3.59 2.91 9.58
N TYR A 84 -4.18 1.98 8.84
CA TYR A 84 -5.54 1.48 9.01
C TYR A 84 -5.49 -0.04 9.01
N GLU A 85 -5.98 -0.66 10.07
CA GLU A 85 -6.13 -2.11 10.20
C GLU A 85 -7.60 -2.43 10.42
N TYR A 86 -8.25 -3.02 9.43
CA TYR A 86 -9.63 -3.45 9.51
C TYR A 86 -9.71 -4.96 9.73
N ASP A 87 -10.41 -5.34 10.80
CA ASP A 87 -10.78 -6.69 11.13
C ASP A 87 -12.32 -6.80 11.10
N PRO A 88 -12.90 -7.45 10.07
CA PRO A 88 -14.33 -7.62 9.92
C PRO A 88 -14.91 -8.59 10.95
N GLU A 89 -14.14 -9.56 11.45
CA GLU A 89 -14.62 -10.57 12.41
C GLU A 89 -15.03 -9.89 13.73
N ILE A 90 -14.20 -8.97 14.23
CA ILE A 90 -14.50 -8.20 15.44
C ILE A 90 -15.17 -6.84 15.16
N ARG A 91 -15.43 -6.53 13.89
CA ARG A 91 -15.98 -5.24 13.41
C ARG A 91 -15.24 -4.06 14.02
N GLN A 92 -13.93 -4.02 13.78
CA GLN A 92 -13.07 -2.96 14.27
C GLN A 92 -12.14 -2.46 13.18
N LEU A 93 -12.10 -1.14 12.99
CA LEU A 93 -11.06 -0.45 12.25
C LEU A 93 -10.15 0.24 13.26
N GLN A 94 -8.90 -0.19 13.35
CA GLN A 94 -7.86 0.53 14.08
C GLN A 94 -7.22 1.55 13.15
N VAL A 95 -7.18 2.80 13.57
CA VAL A 95 -6.41 3.88 12.95
C VAL A 95 -5.25 4.20 13.89
N PHE A 96 -4.06 4.32 13.32
CA PHE A 96 -2.87 4.68 14.08
C PHE A 96 -2.00 5.65 13.29
N ASP A 97 -1.42 6.59 14.01
CA ASP A 97 -0.44 7.49 13.45
C ASP A 97 0.88 6.74 13.26
N ILE A 98 1.42 6.82 12.07
CA ILE A 98 2.78 6.41 11.78
C ILE A 98 3.62 7.66 11.93
N GLU A 99 4.53 7.63 12.90
CA GLU A 99 5.43 8.74 13.11
C GLU A 99 6.10 9.16 11.79
N ALA A 100 6.31 10.46 11.61
CA ALA A 100 7.05 11.02 10.48
C ALA A 100 8.55 10.71 10.58
N ASN A 101 8.91 9.47 10.93
CA ASN A 101 10.26 8.98 11.03
C ASN A 101 10.62 8.19 9.77
N PRO A 102 11.91 8.09 9.42
CA PRO A 102 12.33 7.28 8.28
C PRO A 102 12.07 5.77 8.46
N ARG A 103 11.73 5.31 9.68
CA ARG A 103 11.34 3.92 9.94
C ARG A 103 9.99 3.55 9.35
N ALA A 104 9.07 4.52 9.25
CA ALA A 104 7.78 4.39 8.58
C ALA A 104 7.90 3.94 7.12
N ASP A 105 9.04 4.23 6.47
CA ASP A 105 9.29 3.81 5.10
C ASP A 105 9.38 2.29 4.95
N ILE A 106 9.52 1.57 6.07
CA ILE A 106 9.52 0.11 6.06
C ILE A 106 8.18 -0.45 5.54
N PHE A 107 7.08 0.26 5.74
CA PHE A 107 5.77 -0.17 5.23
C PHE A 107 5.66 -0.10 3.71
N PHE A 108 6.56 0.66 3.07
CA PHE A 108 6.62 0.86 1.63
C PHE A 108 7.84 0.20 1.00
N LEU A 109 8.50 -0.71 1.73
CA LEU A 109 9.72 -1.37 1.27
C LEU A 109 9.52 -2.03 -0.09
N GLY A 110 10.38 -1.66 -1.03
CA GLY A 110 10.33 -2.18 -2.40
C GLY A 110 9.25 -1.55 -3.28
N PHE A 111 8.51 -0.55 -2.78
CA PHE A 111 7.47 0.16 -3.54
C PHE A 111 7.64 1.69 -3.55
N THR A 112 8.37 2.27 -2.59
CA THR A 112 8.85 3.68 -2.66
C THR A 112 10.17 3.84 -3.42
N ASN A 113 10.35 5.01 -4.05
CA ASN A 113 11.56 5.38 -4.80
C ASN A 113 12.55 6.19 -3.96
N ASP A 114 12.16 6.68 -2.78
CA ASP A 114 13.05 7.47 -1.91
C ASP A 114 13.82 6.57 -0.94
N ILE A 115 14.99 6.11 -1.40
CA ILE A 115 15.92 5.32 -0.61
C ILE A 115 16.73 6.17 0.36
N ASN A 116 16.86 7.48 0.11
CA ASN A 116 17.67 8.35 0.96
C ASN A 116 17.06 8.44 2.36
N ARG A 117 15.74 8.55 2.43
CA ARG A 117 15.02 8.53 3.70
C ARG A 117 15.26 7.20 4.44
N LEU A 118 15.16 6.05 3.78
CA LEU A 118 15.51 4.75 4.38
C LEU A 118 16.96 4.72 4.92
N ARG A 119 17.93 5.29 4.20
CA ARG A 119 19.34 5.36 4.63
C ARG A 119 19.54 6.21 5.89
N GLU A 120 18.60 7.07 6.27
CA GLU A 120 18.70 7.83 7.52
C GLU A 120 18.57 6.91 8.73
N ALA A 121 17.58 6.01 8.74
CA ALA A 121 17.31 5.10 9.86
C ALA A 121 17.93 3.69 9.74
N TYR A 122 18.35 3.29 8.54
CA TYR A 122 18.79 1.93 8.24
C TYR A 122 20.15 1.87 7.54
N ASP A 123 20.90 0.83 7.85
CA ASP A 123 22.04 0.39 7.06
C ASP A 123 21.54 -0.44 5.88
N LEU A 124 21.81 0.03 4.66
CA LEU A 124 21.40 -0.64 3.42
C LEU A 124 22.63 -1.28 2.76
N THR A 125 22.56 -2.59 2.52
CA THR A 125 23.63 -3.34 1.88
C THR A 125 23.08 -4.08 0.66
N LEU A 126 23.79 -4.01 -0.47
CA LEU A 126 23.48 -4.84 -1.63
C LEU A 126 24.07 -6.23 -1.46
N PHE A 127 23.32 -7.24 -1.90
CA PHE A 127 23.81 -8.61 -1.97
C PHE A 127 23.36 -9.26 -3.27
N ASP A 128 24.15 -10.24 -3.72
CA ASP A 128 23.80 -11.04 -4.88
C ASP A 128 23.06 -12.32 -4.45
N VAL A 129 22.15 -12.77 -5.31
CA VAL A 129 21.33 -13.96 -5.10
C VAL A 129 21.76 -15.03 -6.10
N GLU A 130 22.59 -15.96 -5.66
CA GLU A 130 23.10 -17.03 -6.53
C GLU A 130 21.98 -18.01 -6.92
N GLY A 131 21.90 -18.32 -8.21
CA GLY A 131 20.98 -19.34 -8.73
C GLY A 131 19.50 -18.96 -8.73
N GLU A 132 19.14 -17.71 -8.41
CA GLU A 132 17.75 -17.23 -8.44
C GLU A 132 17.38 -16.73 -9.86
N PRO A 133 16.43 -17.37 -10.55
CA PRO A 133 16.05 -16.99 -11.92
C PRO A 133 15.26 -15.68 -12.01
N LYS A 134 14.60 -15.23 -10.93
CA LYS A 134 13.77 -14.01 -10.96
C LYS A 134 14.59 -12.72 -10.88
N GLY A 135 15.75 -12.78 -10.24
CA GLY A 135 16.69 -11.68 -10.21
C GLY A 135 17.91 -11.97 -9.34
N LYS A 136 19.02 -11.34 -9.70
CA LYS A 136 20.34 -11.60 -9.11
C LYS A 136 20.70 -10.67 -7.97
N HIS A 137 19.88 -9.67 -7.66
CA HIS A 137 20.18 -8.65 -6.67
C HIS A 137 19.16 -8.60 -5.54
N GLY A 138 19.64 -8.27 -4.35
CA GLY A 138 18.81 -7.98 -3.19
C GLY A 138 19.35 -6.81 -2.38
N ILE A 139 18.46 -6.22 -1.58
CA ILE A 139 18.79 -5.16 -0.61
C ILE A 139 18.54 -5.72 0.78
N ARG A 140 19.58 -5.70 1.61
CA ARG A 140 19.51 -5.98 3.03
C ARG A 140 19.37 -4.67 3.79
N ILE A 141 18.43 -4.65 4.74
CA ILE A 141 18.04 -3.47 5.51
C ILE A 141 18.15 -3.83 6.99
N ARG A 142 19.01 -3.11 7.72
CA ARG A 142 19.19 -3.30 9.17
C ARG A 142 18.98 -1.99 9.92
N PRO A 143 18.26 -1.97 11.05
CA PRO A 143 18.17 -0.79 11.90
C PRO A 143 19.55 -0.35 12.39
N LYS A 144 19.82 0.96 12.38
CA LYS A 144 21.04 1.49 12.99
C LYS A 144 20.97 1.43 14.51
N ALA A 145 22.10 1.16 15.15
CA ALA A 145 22.21 0.97 16.60
C ALA A 145 21.90 2.23 17.42
N ASP A 146 22.07 3.41 16.86
CA ASP A 146 21.84 4.72 17.47
C ASP A 146 20.40 5.23 17.29
N SER A 147 19.52 4.41 16.69
CA SER A 147 18.18 4.86 16.31
C SER A 147 17.24 5.08 17.52
N GLY A 148 17.62 4.71 18.74
CA GLY A 148 16.99 5.21 19.98
C GLY A 148 15.69 4.52 20.43
N ASP A 149 15.07 3.69 19.60
CA ASP A 149 13.87 2.91 19.94
C ASP A 149 14.09 1.41 19.69
N GLU A 150 13.26 0.57 20.31
CA GLU A 150 13.26 -0.87 20.12
C GLU A 150 12.90 -1.20 18.66
N ALA A 151 13.84 -1.81 17.93
CA ALA A 151 13.60 -2.19 16.53
C ALA A 151 12.62 -3.36 16.46
N TYR A 152 11.59 -3.23 15.62
CA TYR A 152 10.57 -4.28 15.41
C TYR A 152 11.08 -5.52 14.65
N PHE A 153 12.30 -5.45 14.11
CA PHE A 153 12.94 -6.52 13.38
C PHE A 153 14.47 -6.40 13.48
N VAL A 154 15.14 -7.53 13.32
CA VAL A 154 16.61 -7.61 13.22
C VAL A 154 17.08 -7.23 11.80
N GLU A 155 16.42 -7.78 10.78
CA GLU A 155 16.80 -7.58 9.38
C GLU A 155 15.60 -7.72 8.42
N VAL A 156 15.63 -6.97 7.32
CA VAL A 156 14.78 -7.23 6.16
C VAL A 156 15.64 -7.45 4.92
N ASN A 157 15.37 -8.52 4.18
CA ASN A 157 15.97 -8.82 2.88
C ASN A 157 14.91 -8.68 1.78
N LEU A 158 15.13 -7.74 0.86
CA LEU A 158 14.34 -7.56 -0.35
C LEU A 158 15.04 -8.24 -1.51
N TYR A 159 14.38 -9.23 -2.11
CA TYR A 159 14.86 -9.91 -3.32
C TYR A 159 14.18 -9.29 -4.54
N LEU A 160 14.98 -8.76 -5.45
CA LEU A 160 14.51 -7.86 -6.50
C LEU A 160 14.52 -8.55 -7.86
N ARG A 161 13.54 -8.21 -8.69
CA ARG A 161 13.50 -8.67 -10.09
C ARG A 161 14.47 -7.86 -10.93
N ASP A 162 15.19 -8.51 -11.85
CA ASP A 162 16.17 -7.80 -12.71
C ASP A 162 15.51 -6.81 -13.67
N LYS A 163 14.26 -7.10 -14.08
CA LYS A 163 13.51 -6.31 -15.04
C LYS A 163 13.24 -4.89 -14.54
N ASP A 164 12.66 -4.76 -13.36
CA ASP A 164 12.09 -3.51 -12.83
C ASP A 164 12.47 -3.21 -11.37
N PHE A 165 13.27 -4.06 -10.73
CA PHE A 165 13.66 -3.95 -9.32
C PHE A 165 12.48 -3.87 -8.35
N LEU A 166 11.32 -4.41 -8.73
CA LEU A 166 10.25 -4.67 -7.78
C LEU A 166 10.58 -5.93 -6.96
N PRO A 167 10.20 -5.98 -5.68
CA PRO A 167 10.42 -7.14 -4.84
C PRO A 167 9.57 -8.33 -5.35
N HIS A 168 10.20 -9.49 -5.51
CA HIS A 168 9.47 -10.76 -5.69
C HIS A 168 9.43 -11.58 -4.40
N ARG A 169 10.32 -11.28 -3.44
CA ARG A 169 10.31 -11.86 -2.10
C ARG A 169 10.77 -10.82 -1.09
N ILE A 170 10.09 -10.79 0.05
CA ILE A 170 10.44 -9.98 1.22
C ILE A 170 10.63 -10.96 2.37
N HIS A 171 11.80 -10.94 3.01
CA HIS A 171 12.09 -11.77 4.16
C HIS A 171 12.43 -10.88 5.34
N ILE A 172 11.60 -10.93 6.39
CA ILE A 172 11.71 -10.14 7.60
C ILE A 172 12.13 -11.11 8.71
N GLN A 173 13.25 -10.84 9.35
CA GLN A 173 13.66 -11.54 10.56
C GLN A 173 13.31 -10.69 11.77
N ASN A 174 12.37 -11.13 12.59
CA ASN A 174 11.93 -10.40 13.77
C ASN A 174 12.89 -10.64 14.94
N ASP A 175 13.27 -11.90 15.15
CA ASP A 175 14.25 -12.33 16.15
C ASP A 175 14.93 -13.66 15.73
N GLU A 176 15.50 -14.40 16.68
CA GLU A 176 16.20 -15.68 16.41
C GLU A 176 15.24 -16.81 15.99
N GLU A 177 13.97 -16.75 16.38
CA GLU A 177 13.00 -17.83 16.20
C GLU A 177 11.78 -17.42 15.36
N ALA A 178 11.57 -16.11 15.16
CA ALA A 178 10.44 -15.55 14.42
C ALA A 178 10.88 -14.84 13.13
N GLN A 179 10.22 -15.20 12.02
CA GLN A 179 10.43 -14.59 10.71
C GLN A 179 9.16 -14.58 9.86
N VAL A 180 9.08 -13.63 8.93
CA VAL A 180 8.01 -13.50 7.94
C VAL A 180 8.61 -13.56 6.55
N VAL A 181 8.05 -14.40 5.67
CA VAL A 181 8.42 -14.50 4.26
C VAL A 181 7.20 -14.16 3.41
N ILE A 182 7.30 -13.13 2.58
CA ILE A 182 6.26 -12.71 1.64
C ILE A 182 6.78 -12.98 0.24
N GLU A 183 6.13 -13.89 -0.48
CA GLU A 183 6.36 -14.14 -1.90
C GLU A 183 5.35 -13.32 -2.70
N VAL A 184 5.84 -12.48 -3.60
CA VAL A 184 5.02 -11.58 -4.43
C VAL A 184 4.96 -12.14 -5.85
N ALA A 185 3.75 -12.27 -6.37
CA ALA A 185 3.52 -12.70 -7.76
C ALA A 185 3.99 -11.63 -8.75
N GLU A 186 3.94 -11.94 -10.05
CA GLU A 186 4.26 -10.96 -11.09
C GLU A 186 3.29 -9.76 -10.99
N PRO A 187 3.80 -8.53 -10.75
CA PRO A 187 2.97 -7.35 -10.56
C PRO A 187 2.43 -6.81 -11.89
N ASP A 188 1.15 -6.43 -11.88
CA ASP A 188 0.56 -5.60 -12.93
C ASP A 188 0.81 -4.12 -12.61
N THR A 189 1.67 -3.47 -13.40
CA THR A 189 2.00 -2.04 -13.29
C THR A 189 1.21 -1.16 -14.25
N ALA A 190 0.41 -1.76 -15.14
CA ALA A 190 -0.51 -1.06 -16.03
C ALA A 190 -1.87 -0.80 -15.36
N VAL A 191 -2.09 -1.38 -14.17
CA VAL A 191 -3.32 -1.24 -13.41
C VAL A 191 -3.72 0.23 -13.18
N ARG A 192 -5.02 0.47 -13.28
CA ARG A 192 -5.69 1.74 -12.99
C ARG A 192 -6.81 1.45 -11.98
N PRO A 193 -6.49 1.36 -10.68
CA PRO A 193 -7.51 1.06 -9.68
C PRO A 193 -8.62 2.11 -9.70
N GLU A 194 -9.86 1.65 -9.63
CA GLU A 194 -11.00 2.51 -9.34
C GLU A 194 -10.84 3.15 -7.96
N PRO A 195 -11.43 4.34 -7.72
CA PRO A 195 -11.33 5.04 -6.44
C PRO A 195 -11.60 4.13 -5.23
N LYS A 196 -12.65 3.31 -5.29
CA LYS A 196 -13.05 2.38 -4.22
C LYS A 196 -12.02 1.28 -3.96
N GLN A 197 -11.27 0.86 -4.97
CA GLN A 197 -10.24 -0.17 -4.81
C GLN A 197 -9.07 0.34 -3.96
N THR A 198 -8.87 1.67 -3.91
CA THR A 198 -7.82 2.34 -3.11
C THR A 198 -8.23 2.60 -1.65
N GLN A 199 -9.41 2.10 -1.24
CA GLN A 199 -10.02 2.36 0.06
C GLN A 199 -10.39 1.04 0.77
N ILE A 200 -10.66 1.12 2.06
CA ILE A 200 -11.30 0.07 2.86
C ILE A 200 -12.79 0.37 2.92
N PHE A 201 -13.64 -0.61 2.63
CA PHE A 201 -15.04 -0.53 3.01
C PHE A 201 -15.20 -1.06 4.44
N VAL A 202 -15.77 -0.23 5.29
CA VAL A 202 -15.96 -0.48 6.71
C VAL A 202 -17.45 -0.68 6.94
N GLU A 203 -17.84 -1.85 7.46
CA GLU A 203 -19.24 -2.21 7.60
C GLU A 203 -19.96 -1.41 8.69
N GLU A 204 -21.30 -1.34 8.59
CA GLU A 204 -22.16 -0.80 9.64
C GLU A 204 -21.84 -1.45 11.00
N LYS A 205 -21.91 -0.66 12.07
CA LYS A 205 -21.63 -1.07 13.46
C LYS A 205 -20.17 -1.38 13.75
N THR A 206 -19.26 -1.14 12.80
CA THR A 206 -17.82 -1.19 13.04
C THR A 206 -17.40 -0.08 13.98
N LYS A 207 -16.58 -0.42 14.98
CA LYS A 207 -15.92 0.57 15.85
C LYS A 207 -14.68 1.09 15.16
N ILE A 208 -14.58 2.40 15.02
CA ILE A 208 -13.36 3.07 14.58
C ILE A 208 -12.60 3.47 15.85
N VAL A 209 -11.44 2.85 16.05
CA VAL A 209 -10.57 3.06 17.20
C VAL A 209 -9.35 3.82 16.72
N GLU A 210 -9.11 5.00 17.27
CA GLU A 210 -7.96 5.84 16.95
C GLU A 210 -7.18 6.09 18.24
N ASN A 211 -5.89 5.75 18.25
CA ASN A 211 -5.02 5.93 19.42
C ASN A 211 -5.63 5.35 20.72
N ASP A 212 -6.04 4.08 20.67
CA ASP A 212 -6.67 3.30 21.74
C ASP A 212 -8.03 3.83 22.26
N ARG A 213 -8.70 4.72 21.50
CA ARG A 213 -10.01 5.27 21.86
C ARG A 213 -11.02 5.06 20.75
N VAL A 214 -12.22 4.63 21.11
CA VAL A 214 -13.35 4.59 20.16
C VAL A 214 -13.68 6.03 19.78
N ARG A 215 -13.43 6.37 18.52
CA ARG A 215 -13.76 7.67 17.93
C ARG A 215 -15.21 7.71 17.48
N GLU A 216 -15.64 6.69 16.76
CA GLU A 216 -16.99 6.58 16.24
C GLU A 216 -17.41 5.12 16.00
N VAL A 217 -18.70 4.92 15.76
CA VAL A 217 -19.28 3.66 15.30
C VAL A 217 -19.94 3.92 13.96
N VAL A 218 -19.58 3.15 12.94
CA VAL A 218 -20.04 3.35 11.56
C VAL A 218 -21.56 3.20 11.48
N GLY A 219 -22.20 4.21 10.90
CA GLY A 219 -23.65 4.26 10.71
C GLY A 219 -24.18 3.37 9.59
N PRO A 220 -25.50 3.40 9.34
CA PRO A 220 -26.15 2.60 8.30
C PRO A 220 -25.53 2.81 6.92
N GLY A 221 -25.30 1.72 6.19
CA GLY A 221 -24.74 1.74 4.82
C GLY A 221 -23.21 1.62 4.73
N GLY A 222 -22.50 1.59 5.87
CA GLY A 222 -21.05 1.48 5.90
C GLY A 222 -20.33 2.77 5.47
N GLN A 223 -19.00 2.72 5.44
CA GLN A 223 -18.15 3.87 5.14
C GLN A 223 -16.92 3.45 4.38
N TRP A 224 -16.45 4.28 3.44
CA TRP A 224 -15.17 4.08 2.75
C TRP A 224 -14.09 4.93 3.40
N MET A 225 -12.93 4.33 3.74
CA MET A 225 -11.82 5.01 4.41
C MET A 225 -10.45 4.53 3.94
N PRO A 226 -9.42 5.39 3.90
CA PRO A 226 -9.49 6.87 3.89
C PRO A 226 -10.11 7.38 2.57
N ASP A 227 -10.01 8.67 2.29
CA ASP A 227 -10.43 9.24 0.99
C ASP A 227 -9.72 8.55 -0.18
N ALA A 228 -10.41 8.41 -1.31
CA ALA A 228 -9.88 7.72 -2.48
C ALA A 228 -8.71 8.46 -3.11
N ILE A 229 -7.73 7.72 -3.64
CA ILE A 229 -6.74 8.28 -4.55
C ILE A 229 -7.30 8.26 -5.97
N LEU A 230 -7.31 9.43 -6.59
CA LEU A 230 -7.63 9.59 -8.00
C LEU A 230 -6.32 9.60 -8.78
N LEU A 231 -6.11 8.60 -9.62
CA LEU A 231 -4.99 8.62 -10.55
C LEU A 231 -5.20 9.71 -11.60
N PRO A 232 -4.11 10.37 -12.06
CA PRO A 232 -4.19 11.29 -13.18
C PRO A 232 -4.82 10.59 -14.40
N PRO A 233 -5.64 11.30 -15.21
CA PRO A 233 -6.17 10.74 -16.44
C PRO A 233 -5.02 10.31 -17.35
N GLU A 234 -5.22 9.24 -18.12
CA GLU A 234 -4.24 8.83 -19.12
C GLU A 234 -3.99 9.99 -20.07
N ILE A 235 -2.73 10.42 -20.15
CA ILE A 235 -2.29 11.25 -21.26
C ILE A 235 -2.37 10.33 -22.48
N GLN A 236 -3.49 10.39 -23.20
CA GLN A 236 -3.54 9.83 -24.54
C GLN A 236 -2.46 10.57 -25.32
N THR A 237 -1.34 9.89 -25.55
CA THR A 237 -0.37 10.32 -26.54
C THR A 237 -1.17 10.51 -27.82
N ALA A 238 -1.36 11.77 -28.22
CA ALA A 238 -2.20 12.12 -29.35
C ALA A 238 -1.85 11.17 -30.50
N ALA A 239 -2.87 10.50 -31.04
CA ALA A 239 -2.71 9.65 -32.21
C ALA A 239 -1.87 10.43 -33.25
N PRO A 240 -0.85 9.83 -33.87
CA PRO A 240 -0.07 10.51 -34.89
C PRO A 240 -1.04 11.14 -35.87
N ALA A 241 -0.90 12.46 -36.07
CA ALA A 241 -1.76 13.23 -36.94
C ALA A 241 -1.95 12.44 -38.24
N PRO A 242 -3.20 12.24 -38.72
CA PRO A 242 -3.42 11.54 -39.98
C PRO A 242 -2.53 12.21 -41.03
N ALA A 243 -1.72 11.40 -41.71
CA ALA A 243 -0.87 11.88 -42.78
C ALA A 243 -1.73 12.72 -43.74
N PRO A 244 -1.23 13.89 -44.20
CA PRO A 244 -2.00 14.75 -45.08
C PRO A 244 -2.49 13.94 -46.29
N PRO A 245 -3.76 14.08 -46.69
CA PRO A 245 -4.31 13.33 -47.80
C PRO A 245 -3.50 13.65 -49.05
N THR A 246 -2.97 12.61 -49.69
CA THR A 246 -2.43 12.68 -51.04
C THR A 246 -3.52 13.21 -51.95
N ALA A 247 -3.25 14.32 -52.63
CA ALA A 247 -4.15 14.90 -53.61
C ALA A 247 -4.36 13.91 -54.76
N GLU A 248 -5.55 13.34 -54.85
CA GLU A 248 -6.04 12.63 -56.04
C GLU A 248 -7.35 13.29 -56.49
N GLU A 249 -7.53 13.26 -57.80
CA GLU A 249 -8.27 14.21 -58.62
C GLU A 249 -9.75 14.41 -58.31
N ALA A 250 -10.15 15.66 -58.58
CA ALA A 250 -11.52 16.10 -58.69
C ALA A 250 -12.33 15.31 -59.74
N LYS A 251 -13.51 14.85 -59.34
CA LYS A 251 -14.71 14.86 -60.20
C LYS A 251 -15.92 15.28 -59.40
N ALA A 252 -16.64 16.24 -59.97
CA ALA A 252 -17.81 16.94 -59.43
C ALA A 252 -19.13 16.25 -59.89
N PRO A 253 -20.34 16.81 -59.67
CA PRO A 253 -21.33 16.24 -58.75
C PRO A 253 -22.71 15.95 -59.38
N GLU A 254 -23.50 15.08 -58.76
CA GLU A 254 -24.96 14.92 -58.97
C GLU A 254 -25.55 14.27 -57.71
N ALA A 255 -26.80 14.43 -57.29
CA ALA A 255 -27.76 15.53 -57.24
C ALA A 255 -28.84 15.06 -56.23
N ALA A 256 -29.39 16.00 -55.47
CA ALA A 256 -30.70 16.06 -54.79
C ALA A 256 -31.46 14.78 -54.33
N GLY A 257 -31.92 14.82 -53.07
CA GLY A 257 -33.08 14.06 -52.60
C GLY A 257 -33.30 14.08 -51.08
N THR A 258 -34.04 15.06 -50.57
CA THR A 258 -34.66 15.10 -49.22
C THR A 258 -36.14 14.67 -49.34
N PRO A 259 -36.96 14.65 -48.26
CA PRO A 259 -36.98 13.87 -47.02
C PRO A 259 -38.24 12.97 -46.94
N ASP A 260 -38.37 12.11 -45.92
CA ASP A 260 -39.69 11.81 -45.34
C ASP A 260 -39.58 11.36 -43.88
N ALA A 261 -40.50 11.88 -43.07
CA ALA A 261 -40.89 11.46 -41.72
C ALA A 261 -42.43 11.19 -41.80
N PRO A 262 -43.20 10.98 -40.72
CA PRO A 262 -42.98 10.39 -39.38
C PRO A 262 -44.03 9.28 -39.07
N GLU A 263 -43.93 8.57 -37.93
CA GLU A 263 -45.11 8.02 -37.19
C GLU A 263 -44.60 7.52 -35.81
N GLU A 264 -45.01 8.10 -34.67
CA GLU A 264 -46.18 7.73 -33.83
C GLU A 264 -46.08 6.27 -33.30
N ALA A 265 -46.20 5.92 -32.02
CA ALA A 265 -46.96 6.46 -30.91
C ALA A 265 -46.41 5.96 -29.54
N ALA A 266 -46.67 6.73 -28.48
CA ALA A 266 -46.74 6.28 -27.08
C ALA A 266 -48.16 5.65 -26.82
N PRO A 267 -48.52 5.03 -25.67
CA PRO A 267 -48.26 5.49 -24.29
C PRO A 267 -48.05 4.39 -23.22
N ALA A 268 -47.87 4.87 -21.98
CA ALA A 268 -47.64 4.25 -20.67
C ALA A 268 -48.87 3.48 -20.09
N PRO A 269 -49.09 3.30 -18.75
CA PRO A 269 -48.24 3.31 -17.53
C PRO A 269 -48.57 2.18 -16.51
N ALA A 270 -48.01 2.31 -15.28
CA ALA A 270 -48.49 1.79 -13.98
C ALA A 270 -48.05 0.35 -13.60
N GLU A 271 -47.73 -0.01 -12.35
CA GLU A 271 -48.26 0.46 -11.06
C GLU A 271 -47.35 0.02 -9.89
N LYS A 272 -47.30 0.83 -8.82
CA LYS A 272 -46.81 0.49 -7.47
C LYS A 272 -47.91 -0.28 -6.70
N PRO A 273 -47.56 -1.03 -5.63
CA PRO A 273 -47.95 -0.60 -4.27
C PRO A 273 -46.81 -0.81 -3.24
N GLU A 274 -46.57 0.10 -2.28
CA GLU A 274 -47.10 0.12 -0.89
C GLU A 274 -46.83 -1.19 -0.11
N ALA A 275 -45.90 -1.23 0.86
CA ALA A 275 -45.89 -0.67 2.23
C ALA A 275 -46.68 -1.48 3.29
N ALA A 276 -45.97 -2.10 4.24
CA ALA A 276 -46.41 -2.44 5.62
C ALA A 276 -45.16 -2.86 6.44
N LYS A 277 -44.61 -2.04 7.34
CA LYS A 277 -44.91 -1.82 8.77
C LYS A 277 -44.82 -3.05 9.72
N ALA A 278 -43.79 -2.97 10.57
CA ALA A 278 -43.71 -3.19 12.03
C ALA A 278 -44.02 -4.57 12.64
N VAL A 279 -43.04 -5.12 13.37
CA VAL A 279 -43.24 -5.79 14.67
C VAL A 279 -42.06 -5.48 15.60
N GLU A 280 -42.41 -5.18 16.84
CA GLU A 280 -41.63 -4.73 17.99
C GLU A 280 -41.35 -5.91 18.95
N ALA A 281 -40.11 -5.98 19.49
CA ALA A 281 -39.67 -6.63 20.76
C ALA A 281 -39.86 -8.17 20.91
N PRO A 282 -39.03 -8.91 21.71
CA PRO A 282 -38.49 -8.47 23.01
C PRO A 282 -37.05 -8.93 23.38
N ALA A 283 -36.48 -8.28 24.40
CA ALA A 283 -35.43 -8.83 25.29
C ALA A 283 -36.03 -9.98 26.14
N PRO A 284 -35.30 -10.91 26.84
CA PRO A 284 -34.12 -10.71 27.73
C PRO A 284 -33.20 -11.98 27.74
N PRO A 285 -32.47 -12.44 28.81
CA PRO A 285 -32.10 -11.87 30.11
C PRO A 285 -30.60 -11.98 30.49
N ALA A 286 -30.29 -11.48 31.69
CA ALA A 286 -29.01 -11.61 32.40
C ALA A 286 -28.85 -12.95 33.15
N ASP A 287 -27.57 -13.32 33.31
CA ASP A 287 -26.90 -14.24 34.24
C ASP A 287 -27.30 -15.74 34.32
N THR A 288 -26.34 -16.63 34.00
CA THR A 288 -25.70 -17.55 34.99
C THR A 288 -24.56 -18.39 34.37
N ALA A 289 -23.43 -18.43 35.11
CA ALA A 289 -22.50 -19.55 35.37
C ALA A 289 -21.69 -20.26 34.26
N ASP A 290 -20.36 -20.15 34.41
CA ASP A 290 -19.31 -21.17 34.27
C ASP A 290 -19.38 -22.22 33.14
N GLU A 291 -18.55 -22.04 32.11
CA GLU A 291 -17.59 -23.10 31.73
C GLU A 291 -16.39 -22.52 30.97
N ALA A 292 -15.21 -23.01 31.32
CA ALA A 292 -13.91 -22.48 30.95
C ALA A 292 -13.55 -22.70 29.46
N ALA A 293 -13.13 -21.63 28.78
CA ALA A 293 -12.38 -21.71 27.53
C ALA A 293 -11.16 -20.77 27.62
N PRO A 294 -9.96 -21.20 27.19
CA PRO A 294 -8.73 -20.45 27.41
C PRO A 294 -8.66 -19.20 26.50
N ALA A 295 -8.38 -18.06 27.13
CA ALA A 295 -8.18 -16.78 26.48
C ALA A 295 -7.01 -16.84 25.49
N LYS A 296 -7.29 -16.65 24.20
CA LYS A 296 -6.29 -16.25 23.20
C LYS A 296 -5.76 -14.87 23.60
N ARG A 297 -4.50 -14.82 24.02
CA ARG A 297 -3.81 -13.59 24.38
C ARG A 297 -3.49 -12.80 23.10
N ASN A 298 -4.08 -11.61 22.97
CA ASN A 298 -3.58 -10.57 22.07
C ASN A 298 -2.22 -10.08 22.57
N PRO A 299 -1.19 -9.97 21.71
CA PRO A 299 0.04 -9.28 22.06
C PRO A 299 -0.10 -7.79 21.70
N LYS A 300 -0.53 -6.96 22.66
CA LYS A 300 -0.25 -5.52 22.61
C LYS A 300 0.18 -5.00 23.98
N GLN A 301 1.26 -4.22 23.95
CA GLN A 301 1.71 -3.21 24.92
C GLN A 301 2.19 -3.71 26.30
N ILE A 302 3.51 -3.88 26.42
CA ILE A 302 4.21 -3.66 27.70
C ILE A 302 5.20 -2.51 27.50
N GLY A 303 4.82 -1.33 27.97
CA GLY A 303 5.67 -0.13 27.90
C GLY A 303 5.22 0.98 28.86
N GLY A 304 4.67 0.60 30.02
CA GLY A 304 4.36 1.56 31.07
C GLY A 304 5.63 2.07 31.74
N LYS A 305 5.89 3.37 31.61
CA LYS A 305 6.92 4.13 32.37
C LYS A 305 6.88 3.75 33.85
N LYS A 306 7.93 3.12 34.37
CA LYS A 306 8.22 3.16 35.81
C LYS A 306 9.09 4.37 36.10
N ALA A 307 8.47 5.33 36.78
CA ALA A 307 9.17 6.42 37.46
C ALA A 307 10.14 5.83 38.51
N SER A 308 11.37 6.35 38.52
CA SER A 308 12.30 6.21 39.64
C SER A 308 11.73 6.86 40.90
N PRO A 309 11.86 6.25 42.07
CA PRO A 309 11.97 6.97 43.32
C PRO A 309 13.42 7.08 43.75
N ASP A 310 13.86 8.32 43.81
CA ASP A 310 14.97 8.83 44.61
C ASP A 310 14.75 8.51 46.11
N ALA A 311 15.78 7.94 46.74
CA ALA A 311 16.09 7.93 48.18
C ALA A 311 17.36 7.08 48.37
N GLY A 312 18.43 7.47 49.07
CA GLY A 312 18.69 8.62 49.90
C GLY A 312 20.10 8.45 50.51
N LYS A 313 20.59 9.53 51.11
CA LYS A 313 21.79 9.58 51.96
C LYS A 313 21.79 8.48 53.03
N ASP A 314 22.96 7.87 53.29
CA ASP A 314 23.69 8.02 54.55
C ASP A 314 24.91 7.08 54.64
N ARG A 315 26.03 7.67 55.09
CA ARG A 315 27.30 7.10 55.59
C ARG A 315 28.37 6.65 54.59
#